data_AF-A0A936ZCZ2-F1
#
_entry.id   AF-A0A936ZCZ2-F1
#
_cell.length_a   1.000
_cell.length_b   1.000
_cell.length_c   1.000
_cell.angle_alpha   90.00
_cell.angle_beta   90.00
_cell.angle_gamma   90.00
#
_symmetry.space_group_name_H-M   'P 1'
#
loop_
_entity.id
_entity.type
_entity.pdbx_description
1 polymer ?
#
loop_
_entity_poly.entity_id
_entity_poly.type
_entity_poly.pdbx_seq_one_letter_code
_entity_poly.pdbx_strand_id
1 'polypeptide(L)'
;MLNWLLGPRTSKAAQPAWVPEMVDRVGRHVEDQVFAITGRRGALLPSHSSMTDLLIGAYILGALESYARTIPEIQNAPESGNTRELLRGAATDVCARVFGPEWVHWVRSRLPQWDGPPAYHPTFRRELSSMCCRGARDGRCLASNDPLSFAKAGSLLAFLLEMMEPQVQ
;
A
#
# COMPACT_ATOMS: atom_id res chain seq x y z
N MET A 1 -45.59 12.61 12.00
CA MET A 1 -44.23 13.20 11.86
C MET A 1 -43.20 12.13 12.22
N LEU A 2 -42.79 11.28 11.26
CA LEU A 2 -41.76 10.24 11.46
C LEU A 2 -41.00 10.01 10.13
N ASN A 3 -40.44 11.07 9.54
CA ASN A 3 -39.66 10.99 8.29
C ASN A 3 -38.18 11.42 8.46
N TRP A 4 -37.65 11.44 9.70
CA TRP A 4 -36.29 11.93 9.97
C TRP A 4 -35.27 10.85 10.36
N LEU A 5 -35.67 9.58 10.48
CA LEU A 5 -34.78 8.48 10.89
C LEU A 5 -34.14 7.69 9.73
N LEU A 6 -34.46 8.05 8.49
CA LEU A 6 -33.78 7.55 7.30
C LEU A 6 -33.04 8.72 6.67
N GLY A 7 -31.91 9.09 7.27
CA GLY A 7 -30.89 9.85 6.57
C GLY A 7 -30.61 9.15 5.23
N PRO A 8 -30.37 9.91 4.14
CA PRO A 8 -30.22 9.33 2.82
C PRO A 8 -29.15 8.25 2.91
N ARG A 9 -29.50 7.02 2.49
CA ARG A 9 -28.50 6.01 2.08
C ARG A 9 -27.46 6.79 1.31
N THR A 10 -26.28 6.96 1.89
CA THR A 10 -25.15 7.54 1.17
C THR A 10 -24.96 6.60 0.00
N SER A 11 -25.42 7.09 -1.16
CA SER A 11 -25.04 6.56 -2.46
C SER A 11 -23.57 6.22 -2.31
N LYS A 12 -23.22 4.94 -2.45
CA LYS A 12 -21.83 4.48 -2.42
C LYS A 12 -21.13 5.30 -3.47
N ALA A 13 -20.50 6.40 -3.07
CA ALA A 13 -20.00 7.40 -4.00
C ALA A 13 -19.10 6.63 -4.95
N ALA A 14 -19.40 6.72 -6.25
CA ALA A 14 -18.68 5.97 -7.25
C ALA A 14 -17.19 6.26 -7.03
N GLN A 15 -16.41 5.22 -6.74
CA GLN A 15 -14.99 5.41 -6.52
C GLN A 15 -14.41 6.11 -7.74
N PRO A 16 -13.51 7.09 -7.56
CA PRO A 16 -12.89 7.75 -8.70
C PRO A 16 -12.25 6.72 -9.63
N ALA A 17 -12.42 6.90 -10.95
CA ALA A 17 -12.00 5.92 -11.96
C ALA A 17 -10.49 5.60 -11.92
N TRP A 18 -9.68 6.49 -11.37
CA TRP A 18 -8.24 6.30 -11.19
C TRP A 18 -7.87 5.35 -10.05
N VAL A 19 -8.75 5.14 -9.06
CA VAL A 19 -8.46 4.28 -7.90
C VAL A 19 -8.28 2.82 -8.33
N PRO A 20 -9.21 2.22 -9.11
CA PRO A 20 -9.02 0.85 -9.61
C PRO A 20 -7.76 0.67 -10.46
N GLU A 21 -7.43 1.63 -11.31
CA GLU A 21 -6.21 1.57 -12.15
C GLU A 21 -4.94 1.58 -11.29
N MET A 22 -4.87 2.50 -10.32
CA MET A 22 -3.75 2.60 -9.40
C MET A 22 -3.60 1.32 -8.57
N VAL A 23 -4.69 0.79 -8.01
CA VAL A 23 -4.71 -0.48 -7.25
C VAL A 23 -4.18 -1.62 -8.13
N ASP A 24 -4.60 -1.68 -9.38
CA ASP A 24 -4.17 -2.73 -10.29
C ASP A 24 -2.68 -2.61 -10.64
N ARG A 25 -2.18 -1.41 -10.95
CA ARG A 25 -0.76 -1.20 -11.26
C ARG A 25 0.15 -1.48 -10.07
N VAL A 26 -0.16 -0.92 -8.90
CA VAL A 26 0.62 -1.17 -7.68
C VAL A 26 0.49 -2.63 -7.26
N GLY A 27 -0.70 -3.23 -7.38
CA GLY A 27 -0.93 -4.64 -7.09
C GLY A 27 -0.07 -5.57 -7.94
N ARG A 28 -0.08 -5.40 -9.28
CA ARG A 28 0.79 -6.15 -10.18
C ARG A 28 2.26 -5.95 -9.85
N HIS A 29 2.67 -4.72 -9.55
CA HIS A 29 4.05 -4.42 -9.20
C HIS A 29 4.53 -5.14 -7.92
N VAL A 30 3.70 -5.17 -6.89
CA VAL A 30 4.00 -5.90 -5.64
C VAL A 30 3.98 -7.41 -5.91
N GLU A 31 3.00 -7.91 -6.64
CA GLU A 31 2.89 -9.32 -7.04
C GLU A 31 4.13 -9.78 -7.82
N ASP A 32 4.61 -8.99 -8.78
CA ASP A 32 5.79 -9.31 -9.58
C ASP A 32 7.06 -9.35 -8.72
N GLN A 33 7.21 -8.46 -7.74
CA GLN A 33 8.35 -8.48 -6.80
C GLN A 33 8.30 -9.68 -5.84
N VAL A 34 7.12 -10.01 -5.33
CA VAL A 34 6.93 -11.22 -4.50
C VAL A 34 7.18 -12.48 -5.32
N PHE A 35 6.71 -12.51 -6.57
CA PHE A 35 6.94 -13.62 -7.50
C PHE A 35 8.41 -13.79 -7.83
N ALA A 36 9.16 -12.70 -8.06
CA ALA A 36 10.60 -12.75 -8.35
C ALA A 36 11.39 -13.44 -7.24
N ILE A 37 10.89 -13.40 -6.00
CA ILE A 37 11.49 -14.03 -4.83
C ILE A 37 11.00 -15.46 -4.62
N THR A 38 9.68 -15.64 -4.62
CA THR A 38 9.03 -16.89 -4.20
C THR A 38 8.85 -17.90 -5.33
N GLY A 39 8.95 -17.45 -6.58
CA GLY A 39 8.63 -18.22 -7.79
C GLY A 39 7.15 -18.60 -7.91
N ARG A 40 6.27 -18.07 -7.05
CA ARG A 40 4.85 -18.44 -6.97
C ARG A 40 3.96 -17.23 -6.77
N ARG A 41 2.95 -17.09 -7.62
CA ARG A 41 1.93 -16.03 -7.48
C ARG A 41 0.96 -16.38 -6.36
N GLY A 42 0.62 -15.38 -5.53
CA GLY A 42 -0.23 -15.59 -4.35
C GLY A 42 0.40 -16.50 -3.28
N ALA A 43 1.72 -16.70 -3.31
CA ALA A 43 2.39 -17.36 -2.21
C ALA A 43 2.30 -16.47 -0.98
N LEU A 44 1.87 -17.07 0.13
CA LEU A 44 2.13 -16.51 1.44
C LEU A 44 3.65 -16.29 1.51
N LEU A 45 4.03 -15.06 1.84
CA LEU A 45 5.41 -14.82 2.24
C LEU A 45 5.78 -15.81 3.35
N PRO A 46 7.04 -16.26 3.46
CA PRO A 46 7.50 -17.10 4.56
C PRO A 46 6.97 -16.59 5.90
N SER A 47 6.82 -17.44 6.90
CA SER A 47 6.35 -17.01 8.23
C SER A 47 7.19 -15.84 8.74
N HIS A 48 6.62 -14.64 8.69
CA HIS A 48 7.30 -13.39 9.03
C HIS A 48 6.67 -12.76 10.26
N SER A 49 7.42 -11.86 10.89
CA SER A 49 6.95 -11.12 12.05
C SER A 49 5.89 -10.09 11.66
N SER A 50 5.05 -9.69 12.61
CA SER A 50 4.11 -8.57 12.44
C SER A 50 4.78 -7.26 12.01
N MET A 51 6.10 -7.12 12.19
CA MET A 51 6.85 -5.94 11.73
C MET A 51 7.10 -5.96 10.22
N THR A 52 7.37 -7.14 9.65
CA THR A 52 7.50 -7.29 8.20
C THR A 52 6.22 -6.87 7.50
N ASP A 53 5.07 -7.30 8.02
CA ASP A 53 3.78 -6.96 7.46
C ASP A 53 3.52 -5.43 7.50
N LEU A 54 3.97 -4.78 8.58
CA LEU A 54 3.94 -3.31 8.69
C LEU A 54 4.86 -2.64 7.68
N LEU A 55 6.02 -3.19 7.40
CA LEU A 55 6.95 -2.62 6.44
C LEU A 55 6.47 -2.75 5.00
N ILE A 56 5.92 -3.92 4.64
CA ILE A 56 5.32 -4.17 3.33
C ILE A 56 4.09 -3.30 3.13
N GLY A 57 3.23 -3.21 4.14
CA GLY A 57 2.12 -2.28 4.09
C GLY A 57 2.60 -0.84 3.88
N ALA A 58 3.64 -0.39 4.61
CA ALA A 58 4.10 0.99 4.57
C ALA A 58 4.62 1.33 3.18
N TYR A 59 5.33 0.38 2.56
CA TYR A 59 5.72 0.46 1.17
C TYR A 59 4.52 0.60 0.23
N ILE A 60 3.49 -0.26 0.36
CA ILE A 60 2.29 -0.21 -0.49
C ILE A 60 1.58 1.14 -0.37
N LEU A 61 1.38 1.63 0.86
CA LEU A 61 0.75 2.92 1.08
C LEU A 61 1.58 4.06 0.47
N GLY A 62 2.89 4.07 0.66
CA GLY A 62 3.77 5.06 0.05
C GLY A 62 3.72 5.05 -1.48
N ALA A 63 3.67 3.85 -2.09
CA ALA A 63 3.53 3.69 -3.54
C ALA A 63 2.20 4.27 -4.05
N LEU A 64 1.09 3.95 -3.39
CA LEU A 64 -0.23 4.48 -3.73
C LEU A 64 -0.30 6.00 -3.53
N GLU A 65 0.19 6.53 -2.41
CA GLU A 65 0.21 7.98 -2.13
C GLU A 65 0.96 8.75 -3.22
N SER A 66 2.13 8.24 -3.60
CA SER A 66 3.00 8.91 -4.56
C SER A 66 2.49 8.78 -5.99
N TYR A 67 1.91 7.63 -6.34
CA TYR A 67 1.17 7.44 -7.60
C TYR A 67 -0.02 8.39 -7.67
N ALA A 68 -0.82 8.49 -6.61
CA ALA A 68 -1.96 9.39 -6.56
C ALA A 68 -1.54 10.85 -6.77
N ARG A 69 -0.41 11.28 -6.19
CA ARG A 69 0.11 12.64 -6.39
C ARG A 69 0.51 12.97 -7.82
N THR A 70 0.66 12.01 -8.73
CA THR A 70 0.92 12.32 -10.14
C THR A 70 -0.36 12.47 -10.96
N ILE A 71 -1.52 12.17 -10.39
CA ILE A 71 -2.82 12.29 -11.05
C ILE A 71 -3.28 13.76 -10.96
N PRO A 72 -3.48 14.45 -12.10
CA PRO A 72 -3.84 15.88 -12.12
C PRO A 72 -5.10 16.19 -11.30
N GLU A 73 -6.08 15.29 -11.29
CA GLU A 73 -7.34 15.42 -10.56
C GLU A 73 -7.16 15.44 -9.04
N ILE A 74 -6.08 14.82 -8.52
CA ILE A 74 -5.76 14.75 -7.10
C ILE A 74 -4.88 15.93 -6.68
N GLN A 75 -3.95 16.36 -7.54
CA GLN A 75 -3.11 17.54 -7.27
C GLN A 75 -3.95 18.81 -7.05
N ASN A 76 -5.11 18.90 -7.71
CA ASN A 76 -5.99 20.06 -7.66
C ASN A 76 -7.16 19.90 -6.68
N ALA A 77 -7.26 18.78 -5.96
CA ALA A 77 -8.37 18.52 -5.04
C ALA A 77 -8.12 19.21 -3.67
N PRO A 78 -9.05 20.04 -3.17
CA PRO A 78 -8.88 20.77 -1.91
C PRO A 78 -9.04 19.90 -0.64
N GLU A 79 -9.36 18.61 -0.75
CA GLU A 79 -9.70 17.75 0.41
C GLU A 79 -8.67 16.64 0.66
N SER A 80 -7.74 16.92 1.56
CA SER A 80 -6.72 15.96 2.02
C SER A 80 -7.30 14.79 2.84
N GLY A 81 -8.45 14.98 3.50
CA GLY A 81 -9.10 13.98 4.37
C GLY A 81 -9.66 12.78 3.60
N ASN A 82 -10.46 13.02 2.57
CA ASN A 82 -11.09 11.98 1.75
C ASN A 82 -10.05 11.14 0.99
N THR A 83 -8.97 11.77 0.54
CA THR A 83 -7.88 11.10 -0.18
C THR A 83 -7.19 10.05 0.68
N ARG A 84 -6.97 10.34 1.97
CA ARG A 84 -6.27 9.41 2.87
C ARG A 84 -7.09 8.15 3.14
N GLU A 85 -8.39 8.28 3.39
CA GLU A 85 -9.27 7.13 3.59
C GLU A 85 -9.38 6.28 2.32
N LEU A 86 -9.48 6.92 1.15
CA LEU A 86 -9.45 6.23 -0.15
C LEU A 86 -8.16 5.43 -0.33
N LEU A 87 -7.00 6.01 0.00
CA LEU A 87 -5.71 5.33 -0.12
C LEU A 87 -5.54 4.17 0.86
N ARG A 88 -6.10 4.27 2.06
CA ARG A 88 -6.15 3.13 3.00
C ARG A 88 -7.04 2.00 2.46
N GLY A 89 -8.17 2.34 1.83
CA GLY A 89 -9.01 1.39 1.11
C GLY A 89 -8.25 0.71 -0.02
N ALA A 90 -7.58 1.49 -0.87
CA ALA A 90 -6.76 1.00 -1.97
C ALA A 90 -5.63 0.08 -1.48
N ALA A 91 -4.94 0.42 -0.38
CA ALA A 91 -3.91 -0.42 0.22
C ALA A 91 -4.49 -1.75 0.71
N THR A 92 -5.69 -1.72 1.30
CA THR A 92 -6.42 -2.94 1.70
C THR A 92 -6.70 -3.83 0.50
N ASP A 93 -7.14 -3.24 -0.63
CA ASP A 93 -7.47 -3.98 -1.85
C ASP A 93 -6.21 -4.58 -2.51
N VAL A 94 -5.10 -3.84 -2.54
CA VAL A 94 -3.79 -4.36 -2.98
C VAL A 94 -3.37 -5.55 -2.13
N CYS A 95 -3.38 -5.41 -0.80
CA CYS A 95 -2.99 -6.49 0.10
C CYS A 95 -3.89 -7.72 -0.03
N ALA A 96 -5.21 -7.52 -0.15
CA ALA A 96 -6.18 -8.59 -0.36
C ALA A 96 -5.85 -9.41 -1.62
N ARG A 97 -5.53 -8.71 -2.70
CA ARG A 97 -5.26 -9.31 -4.00
C ARG A 97 -3.94 -10.07 -4.01
N VAL A 98 -2.89 -9.50 -3.43
CA VAL A 98 -1.54 -10.07 -3.52
C VAL A 98 -1.30 -11.15 -2.48
N PHE A 99 -1.79 -10.94 -1.25
CA PHE A 99 -1.46 -11.78 -0.10
C PHE A 99 -2.66 -12.54 0.48
N GLY A 100 -3.88 -12.29 0.01
CA GLY A 100 -5.07 -12.99 0.47
C GLY A 100 -5.91 -12.23 1.51
N PRO A 101 -7.11 -12.76 1.84
CA PRO A 101 -8.10 -12.09 2.69
C PRO A 101 -7.69 -11.95 4.17
N GLU A 102 -6.77 -12.78 4.67
CA GLU A 102 -6.23 -12.69 6.03
C GLU A 102 -5.47 -11.38 6.24
N TRP A 103 -4.76 -10.90 5.21
CA TRP A 103 -4.07 -9.63 5.23
C TRP A 103 -5.01 -8.44 5.26
N VAL A 104 -6.25 -8.59 4.79
CA VAL A 104 -7.27 -7.53 4.88
C VAL A 104 -7.61 -7.21 6.33
N HIS A 105 -7.81 -8.25 7.15
CA HIS A 105 -8.10 -8.07 8.58
C HIS A 105 -6.93 -7.43 9.30
N TRP A 106 -5.72 -7.88 8.94
CA TRP A 106 -4.49 -7.33 9.48
C TRP A 106 -4.32 -5.85 9.10
N VAL A 107 -4.44 -5.48 7.81
CA VAL A 107 -4.34 -4.10 7.32
C VAL A 107 -5.36 -3.21 8.02
N ARG A 108 -6.64 -3.61 8.06
CA ARG A 108 -7.69 -2.79 8.69
C ARG A 108 -7.44 -2.54 10.18
N SER A 109 -6.85 -3.49 10.89
CA SER A 109 -6.59 -3.38 12.33
C SER A 109 -5.25 -2.73 12.68
N ARG A 110 -4.25 -2.83 11.80
CA ARG A 110 -2.85 -2.41 12.07
C ARG A 110 -2.41 -1.17 11.29
N LEU A 111 -2.93 -0.91 10.10
CA LEU A 111 -2.59 0.28 9.33
C LEU A 111 -2.95 1.60 10.05
N PRO A 112 -4.08 1.71 10.79
CA PRO A 112 -4.33 2.87 11.65
C PRO A 112 -3.30 3.05 12.78
N GLN A 113 -2.62 1.97 13.18
CA GLN A 113 -1.58 2.02 14.22
C GLN A 113 -0.27 2.63 13.71
N TRP A 114 -0.06 2.78 12.40
CA TRP A 114 1.06 3.59 11.85
C TRP A 114 0.93 5.07 12.19
N ASP A 115 -0.30 5.56 12.35
CA ASP A 115 -0.57 6.94 12.77
C ASP A 115 -0.77 7.06 14.28
N GLY A 116 -0.67 5.95 15.01
CA GLY A 116 -1.05 5.82 16.41
C GLY A 116 0.04 5.28 17.33
N PRO A 117 -0.31 4.96 18.58
CA PRO A 117 0.66 4.72 19.65
C PRO A 117 1.72 3.62 19.47
N PRO A 118 1.48 2.55 18.71
CA PRO A 118 2.51 1.53 18.43
C PRO A 118 3.65 2.02 17.53
N ALA A 119 3.44 3.08 16.75
CA ALA A 119 4.48 3.70 15.91
C ALA A 119 5.41 4.65 16.70
N TYR A 120 5.24 4.79 18.03
CA TYR A 120 6.06 5.68 18.85
C TYR A 120 7.41 5.11 19.25
N HIS A 121 7.68 3.82 19.02
CA HIS A 121 9.05 3.31 19.16
C HIS A 121 9.93 3.90 18.03
N PRO A 122 10.98 4.69 18.34
CA PRO A 122 11.70 5.48 17.34
C PRO A 122 12.28 4.65 16.19
N THR A 123 12.78 3.44 16.50
CA THR A 123 13.33 2.52 15.51
C THR A 123 12.26 2.07 14.51
N PHE A 124 11.06 1.73 14.98
CA PHE A 124 9.98 1.30 14.10
C PHE A 124 9.46 2.45 13.24
N ARG A 125 9.38 3.67 13.80
CA ARG A 125 9.00 4.85 13.02
C ARG A 125 9.96 5.11 11.86
N ARG A 126 11.27 4.96 12.10
CA ARG A 126 12.29 5.16 11.07
C ARG A 126 12.18 4.11 9.96
N GLU A 127 12.04 2.84 10.32
CA GLU A 127 11.87 1.73 9.37
C GLU A 127 10.60 1.91 8.53
N LEU A 128 9.47 2.22 9.17
CA LEU A 128 8.19 2.45 8.48
C LEU A 128 8.25 3.67 7.56
N SER A 129 8.86 4.77 8.02
CA SER A 129 9.07 5.95 7.19
C SER A 129 10.00 5.67 6.02
N SER A 130 11.07 4.90 6.23
CA SER A 130 12.00 4.48 5.18
C SER A 130 11.29 3.66 4.11
N MET A 131 10.50 2.66 4.52
CA MET A 131 9.74 1.82 3.60
C MET A 131 8.64 2.60 2.87
N CYS A 132 7.96 3.53 3.54
CA CYS A 132 7.02 4.43 2.89
C CYS A 132 7.72 5.31 1.83
N CYS A 133 8.90 5.88 2.14
CA CYS A 133 9.69 6.65 1.17
C CYS A 133 10.16 5.80 -0.02
N ARG A 134 10.57 4.55 0.21
CA ARG A 134 10.91 3.58 -0.84
C ARG A 134 9.70 3.29 -1.74
N GLY A 135 8.55 3.01 -1.13
CA GLY A 135 7.28 2.88 -1.83
C GLY A 135 6.95 4.11 -2.67
N ALA A 136 7.10 5.31 -2.10
CA ALA A 136 6.82 6.55 -2.80
C ALA A 136 7.75 6.82 -3.99
N ARG A 137 8.99 6.35 -3.96
CA ARG A 137 9.88 6.36 -5.12
C ARG A 137 9.32 5.46 -6.23
N ASP A 138 9.00 4.22 -5.89
CA ASP A 138 8.50 3.22 -6.83
C ASP A 138 7.15 3.65 -7.42
N GLY A 139 6.24 4.20 -6.61
CA GLY A 139 4.95 4.73 -7.04
C GLY A 139 5.05 5.82 -8.12
N ARG A 140 6.04 6.73 -8.00
CA ARG A 140 6.32 7.73 -9.04
C ARG A 140 6.79 7.08 -10.34
N CYS A 141 7.66 6.08 -10.25
CA CYS A 141 8.10 5.33 -11.43
C CYS A 141 6.93 4.58 -12.08
N LEU A 142 6.02 3.98 -11.31
CA LEU A 142 4.85 3.30 -11.85
C LEU A 142 3.88 4.25 -12.56
N ALA A 143 3.74 5.47 -12.04
CA ALA A 143 2.87 6.49 -12.62
C ALA A 143 3.38 7.04 -13.95
N SER A 144 4.69 7.03 -14.20
CA SER A 144 5.28 7.63 -15.40
C SER A 144 5.05 6.83 -16.69
N ASN A 145 4.32 5.71 -16.65
CA ASN A 145 4.10 4.80 -17.80
C ASN A 145 5.40 4.35 -18.50
N ASP A 146 6.52 4.38 -17.78
CA ASP A 146 7.81 4.06 -18.36
C ASP A 146 7.93 2.53 -18.52
N PRO A 147 8.26 2.00 -19.70
CA PRO A 147 8.44 0.56 -19.88
C PRO A 147 9.55 -0.02 -18.99
N LEU A 148 10.49 0.82 -18.52
CA LEU A 148 11.54 0.46 -17.57
C LEU A 148 11.14 0.66 -16.10
N SER A 149 9.88 1.00 -15.80
CA SER A 149 9.42 1.23 -14.43
C SER A 149 9.69 0.04 -13.53
N PHE A 150 9.56 -1.19 -14.00
CA PHE A 150 9.89 -2.38 -13.20
C PHE A 150 11.38 -2.46 -12.84
N ALA A 151 12.29 -2.06 -13.73
CA ALA A 151 13.72 -2.03 -13.39
C ALA A 151 14.07 -0.88 -12.42
N LYS A 152 13.30 0.21 -12.46
CA LYS A 152 13.49 1.41 -11.62
C LYS A 152 12.81 1.29 -10.26
N ALA A 153 11.73 0.53 -10.20
CA ALA A 153 10.93 0.23 -9.02
C ALA A 153 11.26 -1.20 -8.59
N GLY A 154 12.08 -1.33 -7.58
CA GLY A 154 12.51 -2.64 -7.04
C GLY A 154 12.81 -2.55 -5.56
N SER A 155 12.30 -1.52 -4.90
CA SER A 155 12.68 -1.21 -3.53
C SER A 155 12.10 -2.21 -2.53
N LEU A 156 10.92 -2.78 -2.83
CA LEU A 156 10.35 -3.88 -2.05
C LEU A 156 11.11 -5.18 -2.32
N LEU A 157 11.44 -5.49 -3.58
CA LEU A 157 12.25 -6.65 -3.94
C LEU A 157 13.60 -6.64 -3.22
N ALA A 158 14.30 -5.51 -3.23
CA ALA A 158 15.56 -5.34 -2.52
C ALA A 158 15.40 -5.57 -1.01
N PHE A 159 14.33 -5.03 -0.40
CA PHE A 159 14.02 -5.26 1.01
C PHE A 159 13.74 -6.75 1.32
N LEU A 160 12.95 -7.42 0.46
CA LEU A 160 12.63 -8.83 0.65
C LEU A 160 13.88 -9.71 0.50
N LEU A 161 14.77 -9.40 -0.44
CA LEU A 161 16.08 -10.06 -0.57
C LEU A 161 16.93 -9.89 0.68
N GLU A 162 17.04 -8.65 1.19
CA GLU A 162 17.79 -8.34 2.41
C GLU A 162 17.27 -9.13 3.63
N MET A 163 15.96 -9.36 3.72
CA MET A 163 15.39 -10.19 4.78
C MET A 163 15.67 -11.70 4.63
N MET A 164 15.94 -12.17 3.41
CA MET A 164 16.18 -13.58 3.11
C MET A 164 17.64 -13.99 3.21
N GLU A 165 18.57 -13.03 3.12
CA GLU A 165 19.97 -13.31 3.35
C GLU A 165 20.17 -13.76 4.80
N PRO A 166 20.80 -14.92 5.05
CA PRO A 166 21.18 -15.28 6.41
C PRO A 166 22.09 -14.19 6.94
N GLN A 167 21.72 -13.57 8.06
CA GLN A 167 22.58 -12.60 8.74
C GLN A 167 23.81 -13.35 9.26
N VAL A 168 24.83 -13.47 8.41
CA VAL A 168 26.15 -13.93 8.81
C VAL A 168 26.72 -12.82 9.69
N GLN A 169 26.66 -13.04 11.01
CA GLN A 169 27.35 -12.24 12.02
C GLN A 169 28.86 -12.48 11.93
#